data_AF-A0A811UAQ0-F1
#
_entry.id   AF-A0A811UAQ0-F1
#
_cell.length_a   1.000
_cell.length_b   1.000
_cell.length_c   1.000
_cell.angle_alpha   90.00
_cell.angle_beta   90.00
_cell.angle_gamma   90.00
#
_symmetry.space_group_name_H-M   'P 1'
#
loop_
_entity.id
_entity.type
_entity.pdbx_description
1 polymer ?
#
loop_
_entity_poly.entity_id
_entity_poly.type
_entity_poly.pdbx_seq_one_letter_code
_entity_poly.pdbx_strand_id
1 'polypeptide(L)'
;MFSLLHKEEAAHDDGIWSCSWGRLQPEGVHTDNGEEGKDPDASNDSLFGTKKPEPVDFIVTGGLDDLVKVWDIREDDQLKLRHTLKGHSLGVVSVAVSPDGKTIASSSLDSSLCFWDSKSGQQKNLLSFGPVDLWTVAFSPCNKYVISGSNDGKISMYSVETGKAEQVLILKMESLP
;
A
#
# COMPACT_ATOMS: atom_id res chain seq x y z
N MET A 1 19.67 14.52 -25.59
CA MET A 1 19.83 15.29 -24.35
C MET A 1 18.51 15.17 -23.61
N PHE A 2 18.43 14.29 -22.60
CA PHE A 2 17.20 14.16 -21.79
C PHE A 2 17.21 15.31 -20.79
N SER A 3 16.39 16.32 -21.03
CA SER A 3 16.10 17.34 -20.03
C SER A 3 15.20 16.69 -18.99
N LEU A 4 15.74 16.41 -17.81
CA LEU A 4 14.93 16.01 -16.65
C LEU A 4 14.04 17.22 -16.32
N LEU A 5 12.75 17.16 -16.66
CA LEU A 5 11.80 18.18 -16.27
C LEU A 5 11.62 18.06 -14.75
N HIS A 6 12.40 18.82 -13.98
CA HIS A 6 12.34 18.82 -12.53
C HIS A 6 11.11 19.60 -12.10
N LYS A 7 10.05 18.89 -11.69
CA LYS A 7 8.84 19.49 -11.10
C LYS A 7 8.87 19.19 -9.60
N GLU A 8 8.88 20.23 -8.78
CA GLU A 8 8.83 20.12 -7.32
C GLU A 8 7.39 20.38 -6.84
N GLU A 9 6.87 19.48 -5.99
CA GLU A 9 5.60 19.64 -5.31
C GLU A 9 5.79 19.35 -3.82
N ALA A 10 5.22 20.21 -2.96
CA ALA A 10 5.27 20.01 -1.52
C ALA A 10 4.33 18.85 -1.13
N ALA A 11 4.90 17.68 -0.87
CA ALA A 11 4.10 16.52 -0.50
C ALA A 11 3.67 16.55 0.97
N HIS A 12 4.53 16.97 1.90
CA HIS A 12 4.29 16.99 3.34
C HIS A 12 4.79 18.30 3.95
N ASP A 13 4.22 18.69 5.10
CA ASP A 13 4.61 19.92 5.81
C ASP A 13 5.85 19.71 6.71
N ASP A 14 6.29 18.46 6.86
CA ASP A 14 7.52 18.03 7.52
C ASP A 14 8.23 16.95 6.66
N GLY A 15 9.38 16.45 7.10
CA GLY A 15 10.22 15.50 6.38
C GLY A 15 9.44 14.27 5.90
N ILE A 16 9.60 13.94 4.62
CA ILE A 16 9.08 12.70 4.03
C ILE A 16 10.04 11.57 4.37
N TRP A 17 9.54 10.53 5.02
CA TRP A 17 10.37 9.42 5.51
C TRP A 17 10.14 8.12 4.75
N SER A 18 8.98 7.97 4.13
CA SER A 18 8.66 6.75 3.40
C SER A 18 7.85 7.04 2.15
N CYS A 19 8.08 6.22 1.12
CA CYS A 19 7.23 6.17 -0.04
C CYS A 19 7.10 4.73 -0.56
N SER A 20 6.00 4.45 -1.26
CA SER A 20 5.73 3.16 -1.87
C SER A 20 4.94 3.32 -3.17
N TRP A 21 5.18 2.42 -4.12
CA TRP A 21 4.41 2.33 -5.36
C TRP A 21 3.25 1.36 -5.18
N GLY A 22 2.07 1.73 -5.67
CA GLY A 22 0.87 0.90 -5.70
C GLY A 22 0.30 0.79 -7.09
N ARG A 23 -0.32 -0.37 -7.38
CA ARG A 23 -1.06 -0.60 -8.63
C ARG A 23 -2.38 -1.26 -8.32
N LEU A 24 -3.48 -0.56 -8.58
CA LEU A 24 -4.82 -1.11 -8.43
C LEU A 24 -5.20 -1.85 -9.72
N GLN A 25 -5.41 -3.16 -9.62
CA GLN A 25 -5.86 -3.96 -10.76
C GLN A 25 -7.35 -3.70 -11.04
N PRO A 26 -7.78 -3.72 -12.31
CA PRO A 26 -9.19 -3.64 -12.67
C PRO A 26 -9.97 -4.82 -12.07
N GLU A 27 -11.14 -4.57 -11.50
CA GLU A 27 -11.98 -5.66 -11.01
C GLU A 27 -12.57 -6.43 -12.20
N GLY A 28 -12.32 -7.75 -12.29
CA GLY A 28 -12.99 -8.63 -13.26
C GLY A 28 -12.13 -9.32 -14.34
N VAL A 29 -10.81 -9.45 -14.19
CA VAL A 29 -10.03 -10.36 -15.05
C VAL A 29 -9.63 -11.61 -14.28
N HIS A 30 -10.61 -12.46 -13.97
CA HIS A 30 -10.36 -13.89 -13.92
C HIS A 30 -10.28 -14.35 -15.38
N THR A 31 -9.07 -14.69 -15.87
CA THR A 31 -8.96 -15.50 -17.09
C THR A 31 -9.42 -16.90 -16.72
N ASP A 32 -10.71 -17.17 -16.87
CA ASP A 32 -11.18 -18.54 -16.94
C ASP A 32 -10.70 -19.10 -18.29
N ASN A 33 -9.52 -19.74 -18.26
CA ASN A 33 -9.04 -20.52 -19.39
C ASN A 33 -9.79 -21.87 -19.35
N GLY A 34 -11.03 -21.86 -19.83
CA GLY A 34 -11.90 -23.01 -19.86
C GLY A 34 -12.84 -22.97 -21.07
N GLU A 35 -12.55 -23.83 -22.04
CA GLU A 35 -13.42 -24.32 -23.11
C GLU A 35 -13.59 -23.45 -24.37
N GLU A 36 -12.78 -23.80 -25.38
CA GLU A 36 -13.06 -23.62 -26.79
C GLU A 36 -14.41 -24.27 -27.17
N GLY A 37 -15.30 -23.43 -27.69
CA GLY A 37 -16.52 -23.85 -28.36
C GLY A 37 -17.23 -22.61 -28.90
N LYS A 38 -16.76 -22.07 -30.03
CA LYS A 38 -17.50 -21.01 -30.74
C LYS A 38 -17.89 -21.47 -32.13
N ASP A 39 -19.21 -21.56 -32.31
CA ASP A 39 -19.92 -21.64 -33.57
C ASP A 39 -19.44 -20.54 -34.55
N PRO A 40 -19.29 -20.84 -35.86
CA PRO A 40 -18.72 -19.90 -36.83
C PRO A 40 -19.71 -18.87 -37.40
N ASP A 41 -20.88 -18.65 -36.79
CA ASP A 41 -21.88 -17.74 -37.36
C ASP A 41 -22.45 -16.76 -36.32
N ALA A 42 -21.66 -15.73 -36.01
CA ALA A 42 -22.16 -14.51 -35.41
C ALA A 42 -21.38 -13.33 -35.98
N SER A 43 -21.89 -12.78 -37.08
CA SER A 43 -21.64 -11.40 -37.46
C SER A 43 -22.16 -10.50 -36.33
N ASN A 44 -21.24 -9.98 -35.51
CA ASN A 44 -21.57 -8.93 -34.56
C ASN A 44 -20.64 -7.74 -34.79
N ASP A 45 -21.13 -6.82 -35.61
CA ASP A 45 -20.76 -5.41 -35.60
C ASP A 45 -20.90 -4.88 -34.15
N SER A 46 -19.79 -4.77 -33.44
CA SER A 46 -19.73 -3.95 -32.22
C SER A 46 -18.63 -2.90 -32.37
N LEU A 47 -19.03 -1.80 -33.00
CA LEU A 47 -18.30 -0.56 -33.23
C LEU A 47 -18.10 0.30 -31.96
N PHE A 48 -18.25 -0.27 -30.76
CA PHE A 48 -17.95 0.40 -29.50
C PHE A 48 -16.92 -0.42 -28.72
N GLY A 49 -15.65 -0.18 -29.02
CA GLY A 49 -14.55 -0.67 -28.20
C GLY A 49 -14.62 -0.01 -26.83
N THR A 50 -15.29 -0.65 -25.87
CA THR A 50 -15.11 -0.30 -24.45
C THR A 50 -13.65 -0.59 -24.12
N LYS A 51 -12.82 0.47 -24.04
CA LYS A 51 -11.43 0.36 -23.60
C LYS A 51 -11.43 -0.46 -22.31
N LYS A 52 -10.76 -1.61 -22.32
CA LYS A 52 -10.65 -2.49 -21.16
C LYS A 52 -10.15 -1.62 -19.98
N PRO A 53 -10.74 -1.73 -18.78
CA PRO A 53 -10.28 -0.91 -17.68
C PRO A 53 -8.81 -1.23 -17.43
N GLU A 54 -7.97 -0.20 -17.44
CA GLU A 54 -6.52 -0.32 -17.28
C GLU A 54 -6.16 -0.30 -15.78
N PRO A 55 -5.07 -0.97 -15.37
CA PRO A 55 -4.56 -0.83 -14.02
C PRO A 55 -4.19 0.62 -13.73
N VAL A 56 -4.45 1.07 -12.50
CA VAL A 56 -4.18 2.45 -12.07
C VAL A 56 -2.98 2.44 -11.13
N ASP A 57 -1.90 3.08 -11.56
CA ASP A 57 -0.72 3.32 -10.71
C ASP A 57 -0.94 4.52 -9.80
N PHE A 58 -0.40 4.42 -8.59
CA PHE A 58 -0.41 5.48 -7.61
C PHE A 58 0.85 5.36 -6.73
N ILE A 59 1.19 6.46 -6.05
CA ILE A 59 2.23 6.46 -5.03
C ILE A 59 1.62 6.77 -3.67
N VAL A 60 2.24 6.24 -2.63
CA VAL A 60 1.90 6.52 -1.23
C VAL A 60 3.12 7.14 -0.57
N THR A 61 2.93 8.18 0.22
CA THR A 61 3.99 8.84 0.99
C THR A 61 3.60 8.92 2.46
N GLY A 62 4.57 8.75 3.35
CA GLY A 62 4.45 8.95 4.79
C GLY A 62 5.41 10.04 5.26
N GLY A 63 4.90 10.98 6.04
CA GLY A 63 5.66 12.13 6.55
C GLY A 63 5.73 12.16 8.08
N LEU A 64 6.69 12.95 8.59
CA LEU A 64 6.76 13.29 10.01
C LEU A 64 5.62 14.18 10.48
N ASP A 65 4.85 14.75 9.55
CA ASP A 65 3.63 15.52 9.79
C ASP A 65 2.42 14.65 10.20
N ASP A 66 2.63 13.39 10.60
CA ASP A 66 1.65 12.36 10.97
C ASP A 66 0.74 11.82 9.86
N LEU A 67 0.94 12.29 8.62
CA LEU A 67 0.05 11.98 7.50
C LEU A 67 0.59 10.85 6.62
N VAL A 68 -0.35 10.07 6.06
CA VAL A 68 -0.13 9.29 4.84
C VAL A 68 -0.86 9.97 3.69
N LYS A 69 -0.21 10.15 2.55
CA LYS A 69 -0.83 10.74 1.36
C LYS A 69 -0.78 9.78 0.18
N VAL A 70 -1.85 9.76 -0.60
CA VAL A 70 -1.99 8.91 -1.79
C VAL A 70 -2.10 9.81 -3.01
N TRP A 71 -1.28 9.53 -4.02
CA TRP A 71 -1.17 10.37 -5.21
C TRP A 71 -1.37 9.55 -6.48
N ASP A 72 -2.24 10.02 -7.35
CA ASP A 72 -2.49 9.42 -8.65
C ASP A 72 -1.48 9.89 -9.67
N ILE A 73 -1.04 8.97 -10.52
CA ILE A 73 -0.24 9.29 -11.70
C ILE A 73 -1.22 9.52 -12.85
N ARG A 74 -1.27 10.76 -13.34
CA ARG A 74 -2.10 11.14 -14.49
C ARG A 74 -1.42 10.78 -15.80
N GLU A 75 -2.17 10.85 -16.90
CA GLU A 75 -1.66 10.59 -18.26
C GLU A 75 -0.55 11.55 -18.70
N ASP A 76 -0.45 12.73 -18.06
CA ASP A 76 0.60 13.73 -18.29
C ASP A 76 1.79 13.59 -17.33
N ASP A 77 1.94 12.41 -16.70
CA ASP A 77 2.94 12.07 -15.68
C ASP A 77 2.92 12.98 -14.44
N GLN A 78 1.83 13.74 -14.24
CA GLN A 78 1.67 14.58 -13.06
C GLN A 78 1.03 13.81 -11.91
N LEU A 79 1.51 14.12 -10.70
CA LEU A 79 0.92 13.63 -9.48
C LEU A 79 -0.31 14.45 -9.11
N LYS A 80 -1.37 13.77 -8.67
CA LYS A 80 -2.55 14.40 -8.07
C LYS A 80 -2.80 13.79 -6.72
N LEU A 81 -2.78 14.61 -5.67
CA LEU A 81 -3.24 14.19 -4.35
C LEU A 81 -4.67 13.66 -4.45
N ARG A 82 -4.84 12.36 -4.19
CA ARG A 82 -6.13 11.68 -4.11
C ARG A 82 -6.65 11.72 -2.68
N HIS A 83 -5.80 11.33 -1.72
CA HIS A 83 -6.19 11.21 -0.30
C HIS A 83 -5.13 11.77 0.64
N THR A 84 -5.60 12.36 1.74
CA THR A 84 -4.81 12.63 2.95
C THR A 84 -5.40 11.80 4.07
N LEU A 85 -4.67 10.79 4.51
CA LEU A 85 -5.10 9.81 5.50
C LEU A 85 -4.61 10.27 6.88
N LYS A 86 -5.57 10.43 7.80
CA LYS A 86 -5.35 10.88 9.17
C LYS A 86 -5.70 9.75 10.13
N GLY A 87 -4.81 9.46 11.07
CA GLY A 87 -5.06 8.45 12.10
C GLY A 87 -3.85 8.16 12.98
N HIS A 88 -2.63 8.39 12.48
CA HIS A 88 -1.45 8.43 13.33
C HIS A 88 -1.42 9.72 14.17
N SER A 89 -0.72 9.66 15.29
CA SER A 89 -0.52 10.79 16.22
C SER A 89 0.92 11.27 16.30
N LEU A 90 1.83 10.57 15.63
CA LEU A 90 3.24 10.93 15.43
C LEU A 90 3.66 10.57 14.00
N GLY A 91 4.89 10.96 13.64
CA GLY A 91 5.44 10.76 12.30
C GLY A 91 5.35 9.34 11.76
N VAL A 92 4.97 9.22 10.50
CA VAL A 92 4.89 7.97 9.75
C VAL A 92 6.27 7.62 9.22
N VAL A 93 6.79 6.47 9.61
CA VAL A 93 8.17 6.05 9.30
C VAL A 93 8.23 5.01 8.19
N SER A 94 7.16 4.27 7.93
CA SER A 94 7.09 3.30 6.85
C SER A 94 5.70 3.18 6.26
N VAL A 95 5.60 3.08 4.93
CA VAL A 95 4.38 2.77 4.21
C VAL A 95 4.62 1.62 3.24
N ALA A 96 3.61 0.77 3.05
CA ALA A 96 3.61 -0.30 2.06
C ALA A 96 2.24 -0.42 1.41
N VAL A 97 2.22 -0.86 0.14
CA VAL A 97 0.99 -1.19 -0.59
C VAL A 97 0.90 -2.70 -0.78
N SER A 98 -0.28 -3.28 -0.61
CA SER A 98 -0.52 -4.69 -0.91
C SER A 98 -0.31 -4.98 -2.40
N PRO A 99 0.16 -6.18 -2.78
CA PRO A 99 0.32 -6.59 -4.18
C PRO A 99 -0.90 -6.38 -5.08
N ASP A 100 -2.13 -6.51 -4.54
CA ASP A 100 -3.37 -6.22 -5.29
C ASP A 100 -3.72 -4.71 -5.39
N GLY A 101 -2.94 -3.86 -4.73
CA GLY A 101 -3.11 -2.41 -4.68
C GLY A 101 -4.26 -1.95 -3.80
N LYS A 102 -5.01 -2.84 -3.15
CA LYS A 102 -6.26 -2.48 -2.45
C LYS A 102 -6.07 -1.97 -1.04
N THR A 103 -4.99 -2.39 -0.38
CA THR A 103 -4.71 -2.04 1.02
C THR A 103 -3.37 -1.34 1.14
N ILE A 104 -3.35 -0.25 1.90
CA ILE A 104 -2.12 0.43 2.32
C ILE A 104 -1.91 0.10 3.80
N ALA A 105 -0.67 -0.16 4.19
CA ALA A 105 -0.28 -0.27 5.59
C ALA A 105 0.73 0.83 5.92
N SER A 106 0.65 1.41 7.10
CA SER A 106 1.58 2.43 7.58
C SER A 106 1.97 2.16 9.03
N SER A 107 3.26 2.33 9.35
CA SER A 107 3.78 2.30 10.72
C SER A 107 4.24 3.68 11.16
N SER A 108 4.09 3.97 12.45
CA SER A 108 4.41 5.28 13.03
C SER A 108 5.20 5.15 14.34
N LEU A 109 5.88 6.25 14.68
CA LEU A 109 6.51 6.46 15.99
C LEU A 109 5.49 6.44 17.14
N ASP A 110 4.19 6.56 16.87
CA ASP A 110 3.13 6.37 17.88
C ASP A 110 2.89 4.91 18.27
N SER A 111 3.76 4.01 17.79
CA SER A 111 3.73 2.57 18.08
C SER A 111 2.47 1.88 17.56
N SER A 112 1.94 2.36 16.42
CA SER A 112 0.79 1.76 15.76
C SER A 112 1.04 1.37 14.30
N LEU A 113 0.22 0.42 13.83
CA LEU A 113 0.02 0.09 12.42
C LEU A 113 -1.40 0.47 12.01
N CYS A 114 -1.51 1.33 11.02
CA CYS A 114 -2.78 1.64 10.38
C CYS A 114 -2.90 0.91 9.04
N PHE A 115 -4.10 0.44 8.74
CA PHE A 115 -4.46 -0.13 7.45
C PHE A 115 -5.51 0.75 6.79
N TRP A 116 -5.36 1.01 5.51
CA TRP A 116 -6.22 1.90 4.75
C TRP A 116 -6.72 1.21 3.48
N ASP A 117 -7.95 1.49 3.10
CA ASP A 117 -8.45 1.17 1.77
C ASP A 117 -7.88 2.20 0.78
N SER A 118 -7.12 1.74 -0.21
CA SER A 118 -6.39 2.65 -1.13
C SER A 118 -7.31 3.47 -2.04
N LYS A 119 -8.51 2.97 -2.30
CA LYS A 119 -9.48 3.58 -3.22
C LYS A 119 -10.29 4.67 -2.52
N SER A 120 -10.82 4.36 -1.34
CA SER A 120 -11.68 5.25 -0.56
C SER A 120 -10.92 6.14 0.42
N GLY A 121 -9.69 5.77 0.79
CA GLY A 121 -8.90 6.45 1.82
C GLY A 121 -9.41 6.19 3.24
N GLN A 122 -10.33 5.25 3.44
CA GLN A 122 -10.85 4.95 4.78
C GLN A 122 -9.89 4.06 5.57
N GLN A 123 -9.77 4.32 6.87
CA GLN A 123 -9.06 3.44 7.79
C GLN A 123 -9.85 2.13 7.98
N LYS A 124 -9.21 1.00 7.70
CA LYS A 124 -9.78 -0.35 7.86
C LYS A 124 -9.49 -0.92 9.25
N ASN A 125 -8.29 -0.69 9.76
CA ASN A 125 -7.86 -1.22 11.05
C ASN A 125 -6.74 -0.36 11.65
N LEU A 126 -6.61 -0.41 12.98
CA LEU A 126 -5.57 0.25 13.76
C LEU A 126 -5.10 -0.73 14.84
N LEU A 127 -3.81 -1.03 14.83
CA LEU A 127 -3.18 -1.90 15.83
C LEU A 127 -2.20 -1.07 16.63
N SER A 128 -2.33 -1.07 17.96
CA SER A 128 -1.44 -0.33 18.86
C SER A 128 -0.67 -1.30 19.76
N PHE A 129 0.63 -1.09 19.92
CA PHE A 129 1.53 -2.06 20.55
C PHE A 129 2.13 -1.60 21.88
N GLY A 130 1.64 -0.52 22.47
CA GLY A 130 2.27 0.12 23.64
C GLY A 130 3.55 0.87 23.24
N PRO A 131 4.46 1.22 24.17
CA PRO A 131 5.60 2.08 23.85
C PRO A 131 6.72 1.33 23.10
N VAL A 132 6.54 1.11 21.79
CA VAL A 132 7.49 0.40 20.92
C VAL A 132 7.53 1.08 19.55
N ASP A 133 8.70 1.59 19.16
CA ASP A 133 8.86 2.17 17.82
C ASP A 133 8.76 1.07 16.75
N LEU A 134 7.82 1.22 15.82
CA LEU A 134 7.67 0.37 14.64
C LEU A 134 8.29 1.04 13.42
N TRP A 135 9.41 0.50 12.95
CA TRP A 135 10.23 1.13 11.92
C TRP A 135 9.89 0.73 10.50
N THR A 136 9.41 -0.49 10.30
CA THR A 136 9.21 -1.05 8.97
C THR A 136 7.86 -1.71 8.85
N VAL A 137 7.29 -1.68 7.65
CA VAL A 137 6.12 -2.48 7.28
C VAL A 137 6.29 -3.07 5.88
N ALA A 138 5.88 -4.31 5.68
CA ALA A 138 5.87 -4.95 4.37
C ALA A 138 4.68 -5.93 4.23
N PHE A 139 4.08 -5.98 3.04
CA PHE A 139 3.04 -6.96 2.71
C PHE A 139 3.64 -8.28 2.25
N SER A 140 2.95 -9.38 2.58
CA SER A 140 3.19 -10.66 1.94
C SER A 140 2.71 -10.65 0.47
N PRO A 141 3.34 -11.42 -0.42
CA PRO A 141 2.92 -11.52 -1.83
C PRO A 141 1.48 -12.03 -2.04
N CYS A 142 0.89 -12.67 -1.03
CA CYS A 142 -0.46 -13.22 -1.08
C CYS A 142 -1.53 -12.27 -0.49
N ASN A 143 -1.18 -11.02 -0.13
CA ASN A 143 -2.07 -10.01 0.48
C ASN A 143 -2.64 -10.36 1.87
N LYS A 144 -2.33 -11.53 2.42
CA LYS A 144 -2.93 -12.02 3.68
C LYS A 144 -2.24 -11.49 4.93
N TYR A 145 -0.96 -11.14 4.82
CA TYR A 145 -0.15 -10.80 5.98
C TYR A 145 0.62 -9.51 5.77
N VAL A 146 0.90 -8.83 6.87
CA VAL A 146 1.96 -7.82 6.94
C VAL A 146 2.95 -8.21 8.02
N ILE A 147 4.20 -7.78 7.84
CA ILE A 147 5.22 -7.85 8.88
C ILE A 147 5.64 -6.44 9.29
N SER A 148 6.04 -6.28 10.55
CA SER A 148 6.70 -5.07 11.02
C SER A 148 7.93 -5.40 11.86
N GLY A 149 8.97 -4.57 11.73
CA GLY A 149 10.15 -4.59 12.60
C GLY A 149 10.10 -3.48 13.64
N SER A 150 10.47 -3.80 14.88
CA SER A 150 10.49 -2.88 16.01
C SER A 150 11.90 -2.64 16.57
N ASN A 151 12.07 -1.52 17.28
CA ASN A 151 13.34 -1.17 17.93
C ASN A 151 13.78 -2.17 19.02
N ASP A 152 12.84 -2.93 19.59
CA ASP A 152 13.11 -3.95 20.61
C ASP A 152 13.61 -5.29 20.03
N GLY A 153 13.94 -5.32 18.73
CA GLY A 153 14.51 -6.49 18.06
C GLY A 153 13.48 -7.57 17.74
N LYS A 154 12.19 -7.22 17.67
CA LYS A 154 11.12 -8.12 17.25
C LYS A 154 10.70 -7.87 15.81
N ILE A 155 10.34 -8.95 15.13
CA ILE A 155 9.57 -8.91 13.88
C ILE A 155 8.23 -9.58 14.17
N SER A 156 7.13 -8.87 13.93
CA SER A 156 5.79 -9.39 14.15
C SER A 156 5.05 -9.53 12.83
N MET A 157 4.27 -10.59 12.69
CA MET A 157 3.43 -10.87 11.52
C MET A 157 1.95 -10.77 11.92
N TYR A 158 1.17 -10.07 11.11
CA TYR A 158 -0.25 -9.79 11.36
C TYR A 158 -1.10 -10.20 10.18
N SER A 159 -2.30 -10.71 10.45
CA SER A 159 -3.32 -10.91 9.41
C SER A 159 -3.92 -9.56 8.98
N VAL A 160 -3.98 -9.31 7.68
CA VAL A 160 -4.59 -8.09 7.11
C VAL A 160 -6.10 -8.06 7.30
N GLU A 161 -6.74 -9.22 7.29
CA GLU A 161 -8.20 -9.35 7.42
C GLU A 161 -8.65 -9.12 8.86
N THR A 162 -7.97 -9.75 9.81
CA THR A 162 -8.39 -9.74 11.22
C THR A 162 -7.68 -8.67 12.05
N GLY A 163 -6.52 -8.17 11.59
CA GLY A 163 -5.64 -7.30 12.35
C GLY A 163 -4.94 -7.99 13.53
N LYS A 164 -4.99 -9.32 13.63
CA LYS A 164 -4.40 -10.04 14.77
C LYS A 164 -2.94 -10.42 14.47
N ALA A 165 -2.11 -10.38 15.52
CA ALA A 165 -0.77 -10.93 15.46
C ALA A 165 -0.84 -12.46 15.40
N GLU A 166 -0.17 -13.04 14.41
CA GLU A 166 -0.13 -14.48 14.16
C GLU A 166 1.21 -15.10 14.59
N GLN A 167 2.31 -14.35 14.46
CA GLN A 167 3.65 -14.84 14.79
C GLN A 167 4.59 -13.71 15.17
N VAL A 168 5.55 -14.00 16.06
CA VAL A 168 6.64 -13.08 16.45
C VAL A 168 7.98 -13.82 16.36
N LEU A 169 8.93 -13.20 15.67
CA LEU A 169 10.35 -13.55 15.67
C LEU A 169 11.08 -12.57 16.60
N ILE A 170 11.97 -13.08 17.45
CA ILE A 170 12.71 -12.27 18.42
C ILE A 170 14.21 -12.45 18.24
N LEU A 171 14.99 -11.39 18.44
CA LEU A 171 16.43 -11.49 18.59
C LEU A 171 16.75 -12.44 19.75
N LYS A 172 17.49 -13.51 19.47
CA LYS A 172 17.96 -14.42 20.52
C LYS A 172 19.30 -13.90 21.04
N MET A 173 19.30 -13.32 22.24
CA MET A 173 20.56 -13.06 22.93
C MET A 173 21.04 -14.37 23.53
N GLU A 174 22.13 -14.92 23.00
CA GLU A 174 22.88 -15.95 23.71
C GLU A 174 23.53 -15.29 24.92
N SER A 175 23.21 -15.76 26.12
CA SER A 175 23.98 -15.41 27.31
C SER A 175 25.41 -15.92 27.09
N LEU A 176 26.37 -15.01 26.97
CA LEU A 176 27.78 -15.38 27.07
C LEU A 176 28.00 -16.07 28.43
N PRO A 177 28.70 -17.22 28.47
CA PRO A 177 29.01 -17.91 29.72
C PRO A 177 29.94 -17.08 30.62
#